data_AF-A0A3D2UHL1-F1
#
_entry.id   AF-A0A3D2UHL1-F1
#
_cell.length_a   1.000
_cell.length_b   1.000
_cell.length_c   1.000
_cell.angle_alpha   90.00
_cell.angle_beta   90.00
_cell.angle_gamma   90.00
#
_symmetry.space_group_name_H-M   'P 1'
#
loop_
_entity.id
_entity.type
_entity.pdbx_description
1 polymer ?
#
loop_
_entity_poly.entity_id
_entity_poly.type
_entity_poly.pdbx_seq_one_letter_code
_entity_poly.pdbx_strand_id
1 'polypeptide(L)'
;MDYVLTDGRVSIADSIKEKSQELLDIYQTGLQITTVNMQDAQPPEQVQASFSDAVKAREDKQRLINEAQTYANDILPKSRGKAARMLEESKAYKSEVVSKSEGEAARFGQILAEYEKAPEVTRERLYRETMEKVLANTSKVLVDSKANSMMYLPIDKLIDAKKTRTEVVIQEVQSGQSDSSRGVRNVFRNREVR
;
A
#
# COMPACT_ATOMS: atom_id res chain seq x y z
N MET A 1 -28.09 29.49 -28.85
CA MET A 1 -26.70 29.94 -28.94
C MET A 1 -25.69 28.97 -28.28
N ASP A 2 -26.11 27.99 -27.46
CA ASP A 2 -25.20 26.92 -26.95
C ASP A 2 -25.21 25.66 -27.86
N TYR A 3 -26.37 25.37 -28.48
CA TYR A 3 -26.57 24.23 -29.39
C TYR A 3 -25.67 24.24 -30.63
N VAL A 4 -25.33 25.41 -31.18
CA VAL A 4 -24.46 25.55 -32.36
C VAL A 4 -22.99 25.27 -32.01
N LEU A 5 -22.61 25.31 -30.73
CA LEU A 5 -21.22 25.16 -30.31
C LEU A 5 -20.85 23.74 -29.88
N THR A 6 -21.81 22.88 -29.48
CA THR A 6 -21.51 21.55 -28.92
C THR A 6 -22.07 20.38 -29.75
N ASP A 7 -23.39 20.22 -29.88
CA ASP A 7 -24.00 19.05 -30.57
C ASP A 7 -24.70 19.37 -31.91
N GLY A 8 -25.12 20.61 -32.12
CA GLY A 8 -25.89 21.03 -33.29
C GLY A 8 -25.05 21.30 -34.54
N ARG A 9 -23.71 21.22 -34.47
CA ARG A 9 -22.84 21.48 -35.63
C ARG A 9 -23.08 20.49 -36.77
N VAL A 10 -23.29 19.22 -36.42
CA VAL A 10 -23.52 18.14 -37.40
C VAL A 10 -24.89 18.32 -38.05
N SER A 11 -25.95 18.53 -37.26
CA SER A 11 -27.31 18.70 -37.77
C SER A 11 -27.48 19.96 -38.61
N ILE A 12 -26.77 21.05 -38.27
CA ILE A 12 -26.78 22.30 -39.05
C ILE A 12 -25.98 22.13 -40.35
N ALA A 13 -24.81 21.47 -40.32
CA ALA A 13 -24.02 21.20 -41.52
C ALA A 13 -24.79 20.34 -42.53
N ASP A 14 -25.51 19.32 -42.06
CA ASP A 14 -26.37 18.47 -42.91
C ASP A 14 -27.53 19.27 -43.52
N SER A 15 -28.18 20.12 -42.72
CA SER A 15 -29.28 20.98 -43.21
C SER A 15 -28.80 22.00 -44.26
N ILE A 16 -27.59 22.54 -44.10
CA ILE A 16 -26.99 23.47 -45.07
C ILE A 16 -26.62 22.72 -46.35
N LYS A 17 -26.07 21.50 -46.24
CA LYS A 17 -25.75 20.65 -47.39
C LYS A 17 -27.00 20.34 -48.22
N GLU A 18 -28.08 19.93 -47.58
CA GLU A 18 -29.35 19.61 -48.24
C GLU A 18 -29.94 20.82 -48.98
N LYS A 19 -30.07 21.96 -48.30
CA LYS A 19 -30.60 23.19 -48.92
C LYS A 19 -29.71 23.75 -50.03
N SER A 20 -28.39 23.63 -49.88
CA SER A 20 -27.45 24.10 -50.89
C SER A 20 -27.47 23.19 -52.13
N GLN A 21 -27.63 21.88 -51.94
CA GLN A 21 -27.81 20.95 -53.04
C GLN A 21 -29.13 21.21 -53.78
N GLU A 22 -30.23 21.42 -53.05
CA GLU A 22 -31.52 21.79 -53.63
C GLU A 22 -31.43 23.06 -54.49
N LEU A 23 -30.74 24.10 -54.02
CA LEU A 23 -30.51 25.32 -54.82
C LEU A 23 -29.67 25.05 -56.08
N LEU A 24 -28.61 24.23 -55.99
CA LEU A 24 -27.74 23.92 -57.13
C LEU A 24 -28.44 23.06 -58.19
N ASP A 25 -29.37 22.20 -57.77
CA ASP A 25 -30.21 21.37 -58.64
C ASP A 25 -31.26 22.23 -59.37
N ILE A 26 -31.87 23.22 -58.68
CA ILE A 26 -32.78 24.20 -59.28
C ILE A 26 -32.07 25.01 -60.38
N TYR A 27 -30.82 25.43 -60.12
CA TYR A 27 -30.01 26.15 -61.11
C TYR A 27 -29.38 25.23 -62.18
N GLN A 28 -29.64 23.92 -62.15
CA GLN A 28 -29.15 22.93 -63.13
C GLN A 28 -27.64 22.99 -63.38
N THR A 29 -26.87 23.22 -62.31
CA THR A 29 -25.42 23.47 -62.41
C THR A 29 -24.59 22.20 -62.61
N GLY A 30 -25.17 21.01 -62.38
CA GLY A 30 -24.48 19.72 -62.49
C GLY A 30 -23.43 19.47 -61.39
N LEU A 31 -23.41 20.28 -60.33
CA LEU A 31 -22.46 20.21 -59.23
C LEU A 31 -23.05 19.46 -58.02
N GLN A 32 -22.25 18.60 -57.39
CA GLN A 32 -22.63 17.85 -56.20
C GLN A 32 -21.77 18.24 -55.00
N ILE A 33 -22.40 18.56 -53.87
CA ILE A 33 -21.71 18.93 -52.63
C ILE A 33 -21.35 17.66 -51.84
N THR A 34 -20.07 17.39 -51.67
CA THR A 34 -19.59 16.21 -50.92
C THR A 34 -19.60 16.46 -49.41
N THR A 35 -18.99 17.56 -48.95
CA THR A 35 -18.85 17.91 -47.53
C THR A 35 -19.04 19.41 -47.29
N VAL A 36 -19.67 19.76 -46.16
CA VAL A 36 -19.81 21.14 -45.68
C VAL A 36 -19.03 21.26 -44.38
N ASN A 37 -17.96 22.05 -44.40
CA ASN A 37 -17.16 22.34 -43.22
C ASN A 37 -17.61 23.69 -42.63
N MET A 38 -18.17 23.68 -41.42
CA MET A 38 -18.45 24.92 -40.69
C MET A 38 -17.16 25.51 -40.13
N GLN A 39 -16.96 26.81 -40.29
CA GLN A 39 -15.85 27.52 -39.66
C GLN A 39 -16.08 27.61 -38.15
N ASP A 40 -14.99 27.55 -37.37
CA ASP A 40 -15.05 27.59 -35.92
C ASP A 40 -15.66 28.91 -35.42
N ALA A 41 -16.88 28.82 -34.88
CA ALA A 41 -17.57 29.96 -34.28
C ALA A 41 -16.93 30.27 -32.91
N GLN A 42 -16.02 31.24 -32.88
CA GLN A 42 -15.46 31.74 -31.64
C GLN A 42 -16.42 32.74 -30.97
N PRO A 43 -16.63 32.66 -29.64
CA PRO A 43 -17.35 33.68 -28.91
C PRO A 43 -16.65 35.05 -29.03
N PRO A 44 -17.39 36.16 -29.10
CA PRO A 44 -16.78 37.49 -29.11
C PRO A 44 -16.01 37.73 -27.79
N GLU A 45 -14.91 38.48 -27.85
CA GLU A 45 -13.98 38.68 -26.71
C GLU A 45 -14.69 39.14 -25.42
N GLN A 46 -15.78 39.90 -25.57
CA GLN A 46 -16.57 40.45 -24.47
C GLN A 46 -17.21 39.40 -23.55
N VAL A 47 -17.49 38.18 -24.04
CA VAL A 47 -18.16 37.12 -23.26
C VAL A 47 -17.24 35.93 -22.92
N GLN A 48 -16.05 35.89 -23.51
CA GLN A 48 -15.12 34.76 -23.34
C GLN A 48 -14.74 34.52 -21.87
N ALA A 49 -14.59 35.59 -21.08
CA ALA A 49 -14.28 35.49 -19.66
C ALA A 49 -15.38 34.74 -18.88
N SER A 50 -16.65 35.12 -19.05
CA SER A 50 -17.78 34.48 -18.36
C SER A 50 -18.03 33.04 -18.80
N PHE A 51 -17.83 32.73 -20.08
CA PHE A 51 -17.90 31.33 -20.56
C PHE A 51 -16.76 30.49 -20.00
N SER A 52 -15.54 31.02 -19.96
CA SER A 52 -14.39 30.31 -19.38
C SER A 52 -14.59 30.02 -17.89
N ASP A 53 -15.23 30.94 -17.16
CA ASP A 53 -15.55 30.76 -15.75
C ASP A 53 -16.62 29.68 -15.53
N ALA A 54 -17.68 29.67 -16.36
CA ALA A 54 -18.71 28.63 -16.30
C ALA A 54 -18.16 27.23 -16.62
N VAL A 55 -17.21 27.11 -17.56
CA VAL A 55 -16.55 25.84 -17.88
C VAL A 55 -15.66 25.40 -16.72
N LYS A 56 -14.82 26.30 -16.19
CA LYS A 56 -13.98 26.02 -15.01
C LYS A 56 -14.81 25.55 -13.81
N ALA A 57 -15.91 26.23 -13.51
CA ALA A 57 -16.81 25.84 -12.42
C ALA A 57 -17.43 24.45 -12.63
N ARG A 58 -17.78 24.08 -13.87
CA ARG A 58 -18.29 22.74 -14.22
C ARG A 58 -17.21 21.67 -14.06
N GLU A 59 -15.99 21.96 -14.51
CA GLU A 59 -14.85 21.06 -14.35
C GLU A 59 -14.48 20.86 -12.88
N ASP A 60 -14.43 21.93 -12.09
CA ASP A 60 -14.17 21.86 -10.65
C ASP A 60 -15.25 21.06 -9.92
N LYS A 61 -16.53 21.27 -10.26
CA LYS A 61 -17.62 20.45 -9.72
C LYS A 61 -17.40 18.97 -10.03
N GLN A 62 -17.07 18.64 -11.29
CA GLN A 62 -16.86 17.25 -11.68
C GLN A 62 -15.63 16.65 -10.98
N ARG A 63 -14.55 17.42 -10.86
CA ARG A 63 -13.34 17.03 -10.14
C ARG A 63 -13.65 16.71 -8.67
N LEU A 64 -14.36 17.59 -7.98
CA LEU A 64 -14.75 17.39 -6.57
C LEU A 64 -15.65 16.15 -6.39
N ILE A 65 -16.58 15.91 -7.32
CA ILE A 65 -17.42 14.70 -7.31
C ILE A 65 -16.55 13.45 -7.46
N ASN A 66 -15.63 13.44 -8.43
CA ASN A 66 -14.75 12.32 -8.69
C ASN A 66 -13.80 12.05 -7.50
N GLU A 67 -13.26 13.11 -6.88
CA GLU A 67 -12.43 13.02 -5.68
C GLU A 67 -13.21 12.44 -4.49
N ALA A 68 -14.43 12.91 -4.25
CA ALA A 68 -15.29 12.40 -3.19
C ALA A 68 -15.67 10.93 -3.40
N GLN A 69 -15.99 10.54 -4.64
CA GLN A 69 -16.26 9.15 -5.00
C GLN A 69 -15.02 8.27 -4.80
N THR A 70 -13.85 8.75 -5.23
CA THR A 70 -12.58 8.04 -5.04
C THR A 70 -12.28 7.84 -3.56
N TYR A 71 -12.46 8.87 -2.74
CA TYR A 71 -12.26 8.81 -1.30
C TYR A 71 -13.21 7.81 -0.62
N ALA A 72 -14.50 7.83 -0.96
CA ALA A 72 -15.48 6.87 -0.45
C ALA A 72 -15.15 5.43 -0.86
N ASN A 73 -14.78 5.25 -2.14
CA ASN A 73 -14.38 3.96 -2.70
C ASN A 73 -13.06 3.44 -2.13
N ASP A 74 -12.20 4.30 -1.58
CA ASP A 74 -10.96 3.89 -0.92
C ASP A 74 -11.18 3.51 0.56
N ILE A 75 -11.92 4.35 1.30
CA ILE A 75 -12.10 4.16 2.75
C ILE A 75 -12.99 2.97 3.07
N LEU A 76 -14.07 2.77 2.33
CA LEU A 76 -15.05 1.73 2.64
C LEU A 76 -14.43 0.32 2.52
N PRO A 77 -13.71 -0.05 1.45
CA PRO A 77 -13.02 -1.33 1.36
C PRO A 77 -11.88 -1.47 2.37
N LYS A 78 -11.08 -0.42 2.60
CA LYS A 78 -10.01 -0.45 3.62
C LYS A 78 -10.56 -0.73 5.02
N SER A 79 -11.66 -0.09 5.38
CA SER A 79 -12.30 -0.26 6.68
C SER A 79 -12.92 -1.65 6.82
N ARG A 80 -13.61 -2.13 5.77
CA ARG A 80 -14.15 -3.51 5.71
C ARG A 80 -13.03 -4.55 5.81
N GLY A 81 -11.92 -4.37 5.11
CA GLY A 81 -10.77 -5.25 5.16
C GLY A 81 -10.12 -5.28 6.56
N LYS A 82 -9.97 -4.13 7.21
CA LYS A 82 -9.50 -4.05 8.60
C LYS A 82 -10.42 -4.79 9.58
N ALA A 83 -11.74 -4.59 9.44
CA ALA A 83 -12.73 -5.28 10.28
C ALA A 83 -12.70 -6.79 10.06
N ALA A 84 -12.66 -7.25 8.80
CA ALA A 84 -12.55 -8.67 8.47
C ALA A 84 -11.26 -9.28 9.02
N ARG A 85 -10.11 -8.59 8.88
CA ARG A 85 -8.84 -9.03 9.45
C ARG A 85 -8.91 -9.16 10.97
N MET A 86 -9.47 -8.18 11.66
CA MET A 86 -9.63 -8.21 13.12
C MET A 86 -10.51 -9.39 13.58
N LEU A 87 -11.59 -9.69 12.85
CA LEU A 87 -12.44 -10.83 13.12
C LEU A 87 -11.70 -12.16 12.90
N GLU A 88 -10.98 -12.30 11.79
CA GLU A 88 -10.23 -13.52 11.51
C GLU A 88 -9.06 -13.72 12.49
N GLU A 89 -8.37 -12.65 12.88
CA GLU A 89 -7.33 -12.71 13.91
C GLU A 89 -7.90 -13.13 15.28
N SER A 90 -9.09 -12.62 15.64
CA SER A 90 -9.79 -13.01 16.86
C SER A 90 -10.22 -14.49 16.83
N LYS A 91 -10.72 -14.97 15.68
CA LYS A 91 -11.08 -16.39 15.48
C LYS A 91 -9.85 -17.29 15.53
N ALA A 92 -8.76 -16.88 14.88
CA ALA A 92 -7.50 -17.59 14.88
C ALA A 92 -6.95 -17.72 16.30
N TYR A 93 -6.92 -16.62 17.06
CA TYR A 93 -6.49 -16.62 18.46
C TYR A 93 -7.37 -17.54 19.32
N LYS A 94 -8.69 -17.47 19.17
CA LYS A 94 -9.60 -18.38 19.87
C LYS A 94 -9.29 -19.84 19.53
N SER A 95 -9.12 -20.16 18.25
CA SER A 95 -8.81 -21.52 17.79
C SER A 95 -7.46 -22.00 18.31
N GLU A 96 -6.45 -21.13 18.31
CA GLU A 96 -5.11 -21.41 18.85
C GLU A 96 -5.19 -21.75 20.34
N VAL A 97 -5.88 -20.92 21.13
CA VAL A 97 -6.04 -21.14 22.57
C VAL A 97 -6.77 -22.46 22.84
N VAL A 98 -7.88 -22.72 22.14
CA VAL A 98 -8.63 -23.98 22.30
C VAL A 98 -7.76 -25.19 21.94
N SER A 99 -7.11 -25.16 20.77
CA SER A 99 -6.27 -26.28 20.29
C SER A 99 -5.08 -26.52 21.22
N LYS A 100 -4.47 -25.45 21.74
CA LYS A 100 -3.38 -25.54 22.70
C LYS A 100 -3.85 -26.15 24.02
N SER A 101 -4.99 -25.68 24.55
CA SER A 101 -5.58 -26.23 25.77
C SER A 101 -5.98 -27.70 25.62
N GLU A 102 -6.57 -28.09 24.49
CA GLU A 102 -6.92 -29.48 24.19
C GLU A 102 -5.67 -30.37 24.07
N GLY A 103 -4.62 -29.88 23.39
CA GLY A 103 -3.35 -30.59 23.27
C GLY A 103 -2.64 -30.76 24.62
N GLU A 104 -2.65 -29.71 25.46
CA GLU A 104 -2.10 -29.77 26.82
C GLU A 104 -2.90 -30.72 27.72
N ALA A 105 -4.24 -30.72 27.64
CA ALA A 105 -5.09 -31.64 28.37
C ALA A 105 -4.86 -33.10 27.95
N ALA A 106 -4.77 -33.36 26.65
CA ALA A 106 -4.46 -34.70 26.12
C ALA A 106 -3.07 -35.18 26.58
N ARG A 107 -2.06 -34.30 26.52
CA ARG A 107 -0.71 -34.58 27.04
C ARG A 107 -0.74 -34.89 28.54
N PHE A 108 -1.49 -34.10 29.32
CA PHE A 108 -1.61 -34.32 30.76
C PHE A 108 -2.24 -35.69 31.07
N GLY A 109 -3.30 -36.07 30.36
CA GLY A 109 -3.92 -37.39 30.49
C GLY A 109 -2.95 -38.54 30.21
N GLN A 110 -2.13 -38.42 29.17
CA GLN A 110 -1.08 -39.42 28.87
C GLN A 110 -0.02 -39.52 29.97
N ILE A 111 0.41 -38.38 30.52
CA ILE A 111 1.38 -38.36 31.62
C ILE A 111 0.77 -38.95 32.90
N LEU A 112 -0.49 -38.64 33.20
CA LEU A 112 -1.18 -39.17 34.37
C LEU A 112 -1.30 -40.69 34.32
N ALA A 113 -1.68 -41.24 33.16
CA ALA A 113 -1.76 -42.69 32.96
C ALA A 113 -0.40 -43.40 33.17
N GLU A 114 0.71 -42.76 32.80
CA GLU A 114 2.05 -43.32 33.02
C GLU A 114 2.56 -43.12 34.45
N TYR A 115 2.16 -42.01 35.06
CA TYR A 115 2.47 -41.70 36.46
C TYR A 115 1.80 -42.69 37.43
N GLU A 116 0.55 -43.10 37.15
CA GLU A 116 -0.14 -44.13 37.93
C GLU A 116 0.59 -45.50 37.90
N LYS A 117 1.26 -45.83 36.78
CA LYS A 117 2.05 -47.07 36.66
C LYS A 117 3.37 -46.98 37.42
N ALA A 118 4.07 -45.85 37.32
CA ALA A 118 5.39 -45.66 37.90
C ALA A 118 5.62 -44.21 38.37
N PRO A 119 5.27 -43.90 39.65
CA PRO A 119 5.26 -42.52 40.13
C PRO A 119 6.66 -41.93 40.37
N GLU A 120 7.61 -42.73 40.83
CA GLU A 120 8.94 -42.24 41.25
C GLU A 120 9.78 -41.82 40.03
N VAL A 121 9.89 -42.67 39.02
CA VAL A 121 10.65 -42.41 37.78
C VAL A 121 10.03 -41.28 36.95
N THR A 122 8.69 -41.19 36.91
CA THR A 122 8.00 -40.13 36.15
C THR A 122 8.26 -38.75 36.75
N ARG A 123 8.28 -38.63 38.09
CA ARG A 123 8.61 -37.36 38.77
C ARG A 123 10.04 -36.94 38.51
N GLU A 124 11.00 -37.86 38.63
CA GLU A 124 12.40 -37.55 38.41
C GLU A 124 12.67 -37.12 36.97
N ARG A 125 12.03 -37.78 35.99
CA ARG A 125 12.08 -37.38 34.57
C ARG A 125 11.55 -35.97 34.36
N LEU A 126 10.35 -35.66 34.86
CA LEU A 126 9.75 -34.33 34.75
C LEU A 126 10.63 -33.24 35.38
N TYR A 127 11.24 -33.52 36.54
CA TYR A 127 12.17 -32.60 37.18
C TYR A 127 13.43 -32.36 36.33
N ARG A 128 14.05 -33.42 35.80
CA ARG A 128 15.23 -33.30 34.95
C ARG A 128 14.92 -32.55 33.64
N GLU A 129 13.80 -32.86 32.98
CA GLU A 129 13.36 -32.17 31.75
C GLU A 129 13.07 -30.68 31.99
N THR A 130 12.37 -30.35 33.09
CA THR A 130 12.07 -28.95 33.43
C THR A 130 13.34 -28.19 33.77
N MET A 131 14.24 -28.80 34.55
CA MET A 131 15.54 -28.20 34.88
C MET A 131 16.41 -28.03 33.64
N GLU A 132 16.45 -29.00 32.73
CA GLU A 132 17.13 -28.89 31.44
C GLU A 132 16.60 -27.71 30.63
N LYS A 133 15.27 -27.57 30.50
CA LYS A 133 14.64 -26.47 29.76
C LYS A 133 14.92 -25.09 30.39
N VAL A 134 14.91 -25.00 31.72
CA VAL A 134 15.19 -23.75 32.44
C VAL A 134 16.67 -23.38 32.32
N LEU A 135 17.57 -24.35 32.50
CA LEU A 135 19.00 -24.14 32.39
C LEU A 135 19.45 -23.87 30.95
N ALA A 136 18.80 -24.45 29.94
CA ALA A 136 19.07 -24.16 28.53
C ALA A 136 18.73 -22.71 28.14
N ASN A 137 17.70 -22.14 28.75
CA ASN A 137 17.28 -20.75 28.50
C ASN A 137 18.02 -19.72 29.36
N THR A 138 18.92 -20.16 30.24
CA THR A 138 19.69 -19.28 31.13
C THR A 138 21.14 -19.25 30.66
N SER A 139 21.71 -18.05 30.48
CA SER A 139 23.13 -17.89 30.24
C SER A 139 23.91 -18.31 31.49
N LYS A 140 24.52 -19.50 31.45
CA LYS A 140 25.28 -20.07 32.56
C LYS A 140 26.78 -19.92 32.31
N VAL A 141 27.51 -19.43 33.30
CA VAL A 141 28.97 -19.40 33.31
C VAL A 141 29.44 -20.44 34.32
N LEU A 142 30.19 -21.45 33.86
CA LEU A 142 30.79 -22.49 34.71
C LEU A 142 32.23 -22.09 35.00
N VAL A 143 32.59 -21.98 36.29
CA VAL A 143 33.94 -21.66 36.75
C VAL A 143 34.51 -22.89 37.46
N ASP A 144 35.59 -23.45 36.94
CA ASP A 144 36.34 -24.53 37.58
C ASP A 144 37.39 -23.92 38.52
N SER A 145 37.21 -24.09 39.83
CA SER A 145 37.97 -23.36 40.87
C SER A 145 39.30 -24.02 41.25
N LYS A 146 39.91 -24.83 40.38
CA LYS A 146 41.19 -25.51 40.67
C LYS A 146 42.44 -24.80 40.16
N ALA A 147 42.33 -23.64 39.51
CA ALA A 147 43.48 -22.80 39.20
C ALA A 147 43.13 -21.34 39.46
N ASN A 148 43.98 -20.66 40.24
CA ASN A 148 43.92 -19.24 40.55
C ASN A 148 44.16 -18.39 39.28
N SER A 149 43.17 -18.32 38.41
CA SER A 149 43.17 -17.48 37.21
C SER A 149 42.19 -16.33 37.41
N MET A 150 42.70 -15.11 37.27
CA MET A 150 41.96 -13.86 37.37
C MET A 150 40.65 -13.93 36.58
N MET A 151 39.54 -13.71 37.29
CA MET A 151 38.18 -13.75 36.77
C MET A 151 37.95 -12.58 35.80
N TYR A 152 38.24 -12.77 34.51
CA TYR A 152 37.74 -11.87 33.47
C TYR A 152 36.36 -12.37 33.04
N LEU A 153 35.32 -11.77 33.60
CA LEU A 153 33.95 -11.96 33.15
C LEU A 153 33.70 -10.98 32.00
N PRO A 154 33.59 -11.42 30.73
CA PRO A 154 33.31 -10.52 29.62
C PRO A 154 31.85 -10.07 29.70
N ILE A 155 31.61 -8.96 30.41
CA ILE A 155 30.28 -8.33 30.53
C ILE A 155 29.76 -7.89 29.16
N ASP A 156 30.65 -7.51 28.23
CA ASP A 156 30.29 -7.09 26.87
C ASP A 156 29.53 -8.17 26.08
N LYS A 157 29.95 -9.45 26.17
CA LYS A 157 29.28 -10.55 25.46
C LYS A 157 27.92 -10.91 26.08
N LEU A 158 27.71 -10.61 27.36
CA LEU A 158 26.42 -10.79 28.04
C LEU A 158 25.43 -9.68 27.68
N ILE A 159 25.92 -8.46 27.42
CA ILE A 159 25.10 -7.32 26.96
C ILE A 159 24.71 -7.51 25.49
N ASP A 160 25.61 -7.99 24.64
CA ASP A 160 25.33 -8.23 23.21
C ASP A 160 24.26 -9.31 22.98
N ALA A 161 24.27 -10.39 23.77
CA ALA A 161 23.22 -11.42 23.71
C ALA A 161 21.81 -10.89 24.05
N LYS A 162 21.73 -9.78 24.81
CA LYS A 162 20.48 -9.07 25.10
C LYS A 162 20.06 -8.14 23.95
N LYS A 163 21.02 -7.64 23.16
CA LYS A 163 20.82 -6.69 22.05
C LYS A 163 20.29 -7.37 20.77
N THR A 164 20.71 -8.61 20.49
CA THR A 164 20.24 -9.38 19.32
C THR A 164 18.73 -9.66 19.32
N ARG A 165 18.03 -9.55 20.46
CA ARG A 165 16.57 -9.71 20.52
C ARG A 165 15.75 -8.47 20.14
N THR A 166 16.37 -7.29 19.92
CA THR A 166 15.62 -6.04 19.69
C THR A 166 15.72 -5.48 18.26
N GLU A 167 16.55 -6.05 17.38
CA GLU A 167 16.59 -5.62 15.97
C GLU A 167 15.77 -6.55 15.07
N VAL A 168 14.45 -6.36 15.10
CA VAL A 168 13.64 -6.64 13.90
C VAL A 168 13.75 -5.40 13.02
N VAL A 169 14.75 -5.41 12.14
CA VAL A 169 14.90 -4.42 11.06
C VAL A 169 13.78 -4.66 10.05
N ILE A 170 12.89 -3.68 9.91
CA ILE A 170 12.03 -3.54 8.74
C ILE A 170 12.96 -3.13 7.59
N GLN A 171 13.24 -4.08 6.70
CA GLN A 171 14.05 -3.86 5.51
C GLN A 171 13.14 -3.27 4.41
N GLU A 172 13.30 -1.97 4.13
CA GLU A 172 12.81 -1.38 2.88
C GLU A 172 13.57 -1.99 1.70
N VAL A 173 12.80 -2.39 0.68
CA VAL A 173 13.28 -3.01 -0.54
C VAL A 173 13.77 -1.91 -1.48
N GLN A 174 15.07 -1.91 -1.82
CA GLN A 174 15.57 -1.27 -3.03
C GLN A 174 16.38 -2.28 -3.85
N SER A 175 15.81 -2.66 -4.99
CA SER A 175 16.48 -3.31 -6.11
C SER A 175 17.45 -2.33 -6.78
N GLY A 176 18.72 -2.74 -6.94
CA GLY A 176 19.78 -1.90 -7.50
C GLY A 176 19.86 -1.87 -9.02
N GLN A 177 20.73 -1.01 -9.56
CA GLN A 177 21.81 -1.41 -10.47
C GLN A 177 22.89 -0.33 -10.68
N SER A 178 24.14 -0.77 -10.51
CA SER A 178 25.43 -0.42 -11.15
C SER A 178 25.86 1.03 -11.41
N ASP A 179 26.89 1.40 -10.65
CA ASP A 179 28.10 2.16 -10.93
C ASP A 179 28.48 2.41 -12.41
N SER A 180 28.63 3.68 -12.81
CA SER A 180 29.68 4.14 -13.74
C SER A 180 29.83 5.67 -13.75
N SER A 181 31.09 6.10 -13.86
CA SER A 181 31.57 7.44 -14.24
C SER A 181 31.72 8.52 -13.16
N ARG A 182 32.97 8.62 -12.70
CA ARG A 182 33.79 9.85 -12.67
C ARG A 182 33.11 11.11 -13.23
N GLY A 183 33.14 12.20 -12.45
CA GLY A 183 33.10 13.55 -13.00
C GLY A 183 32.29 14.57 -12.21
N VAL A 184 33.01 15.56 -11.69
CA VAL A 184 32.57 16.96 -11.54
C VAL A 184 31.46 17.24 -10.51
N ARG A 185 31.87 17.73 -9.32
CA ARG A 185 31.12 18.80 -8.66
C ARG A 185 32.02 19.61 -7.73
N ASN A 186 32.72 20.55 -8.35
CA ASN A 186 33.32 21.70 -7.68
C ASN A 186 33.08 22.93 -8.57
N VAL A 187 31.85 23.48 -8.54
CA VAL A 187 31.57 24.86 -9.00
C VAL A 187 30.35 25.36 -8.22
N PHE A 188 30.35 26.65 -7.88
CA PHE A 188 29.29 27.46 -7.27
C PHE A 188 29.38 27.69 -5.76
N ARG A 189 30.48 28.31 -5.34
CA ARG A 189 30.42 29.49 -4.45
C ARG A 189 31.12 30.66 -5.14
N ASN A 190 30.57 31.85 -4.91
CA ASN A 190 30.92 33.19 -5.41
C ASN A 190 30.32 33.59 -6.76
N ARG A 191 29.33 34.49 -6.71
CA ARG A 191 29.36 35.91 -7.16
C ARG A 191 27.91 36.41 -7.18
N GLU A 192 27.49 37.59 -6.73
CA GLU A 192 28.02 38.75 -6.03
C GLU A 192 26.77 39.49 -5.52
N VAL A 193 26.92 40.21 -4.41
CA VAL A 193 25.99 41.27 -3.98
C VAL A 193 26.39 42.53 -4.72
N ARG A 194 25.46 43.13 -5.47
CA ARG A 194 25.23 44.57 -5.57
C ARG A 194 23.93 44.84 -6.31
#